data_AF-R9P5D7-F1
#
_entry.id   AF-R9P5D7-F1
#
_cell.length_a   1.000
_cell.length_b   1.000
_cell.length_c   1.000
_cell.angle_alpha   90.00
_cell.angle_beta   90.00
_cell.angle_gamma   90.00
#
_symmetry.space_group_name_H-M   'P 1'
#
loop_
_entity.id
_entity.type
_entity.pdbx_description
1 polymer ?
#
loop_
_entity_poly.entity_id
_entity_poly.type
_entity_poly.pdbx_seq_one_letter_code
_entity_poly.pdbx_strand_id
1 'polypeptide(L)'
;MHLLPSFVSLASVASLAVAYPSSLYPRSLASFQPEESIASQWKIHESCNGTQRAQISRGIEDMHKLATNSLNHILNYPKDEYFAKYFGANADPAPVIGYYAQLVYGNKGDSLLRCDDPDDNCRLPEWNGHWRGNNATSETVICELSYTSRLPLEKLCSGGFQLSVNNPSTYFGADLMHRAFHVPEFSHEKIHHYADSYVDVLELAKSEDGNGTRAVENQHSLQYFSLDVYSRKLTSWGCVGEVKEEDHDDHSGHDHSATSSAAAATTQTQAAQASASTPSAAAADCHTHADGSIHCGTH
;
A
#
# COMPACT_ATOMS: atom_id res chain seq x y z
N MET A 1 40.58 76.92 -45.44
CA MET A 1 41.87 76.23 -45.21
C MET A 1 41.55 74.80 -44.81
N HIS A 2 42.03 73.82 -45.58
CA HIS A 2 42.00 72.35 -45.35
C HIS A 2 40.60 71.67 -45.34
N LEU A 3 40.33 70.49 -45.91
CA LEU A 3 41.05 69.46 -46.69
C LEU A 3 39.96 68.55 -47.34
N LEU A 4 40.23 68.00 -48.53
CA LEU A 4 39.54 66.85 -49.18
C LEU A 4 39.76 65.55 -48.36
N PRO A 5 39.44 64.33 -48.87
CA PRO A 5 38.16 63.69 -49.22
C PRO A 5 38.02 62.29 -48.52
N SER A 6 36.93 61.52 -48.73
CA SER A 6 36.98 60.07 -49.08
C SER A 6 35.67 59.30 -48.81
N PHE A 7 35.22 58.64 -49.88
CA PHE A 7 34.58 57.32 -50.03
C PHE A 7 34.21 56.51 -48.79
N VAL A 8 33.04 55.83 -48.83
CA VAL A 8 32.93 54.35 -48.82
C VAL A 8 31.53 53.93 -49.34
N SER A 9 31.52 53.09 -50.38
CA SER A 9 30.39 52.27 -50.83
C SER A 9 30.04 51.20 -49.79
N LEU A 10 28.75 51.01 -49.50
CA LEU A 10 28.26 49.80 -48.84
C LEU A 10 27.37 49.01 -49.83
N ALA A 11 27.86 47.82 -50.15
CA ALA A 11 27.20 46.83 -51.01
C ALA A 11 26.01 46.20 -50.28
N SER A 12 24.84 46.20 -50.93
CA SER A 12 23.69 45.40 -50.50
C SER A 12 23.85 43.96 -50.99
N VAL A 13 24.13 43.04 -50.08
CA VAL A 13 24.07 41.60 -50.33
C VAL A 13 22.62 41.15 -50.09
N ALA A 14 21.91 40.81 -51.16
CA ALA A 14 20.58 40.21 -51.09
C ALA A 14 20.74 38.70 -50.83
N SER A 15 20.49 38.27 -49.59
CA SER A 15 20.42 36.85 -49.23
C SER A 15 19.11 36.25 -49.74
N LEU A 16 19.19 35.45 -50.82
CA LEU A 16 18.13 34.55 -51.24
C LEU A 16 18.07 33.37 -50.27
N ALA A 17 17.13 33.42 -49.32
CA ALA A 17 16.78 32.29 -48.49
C ALA A 17 16.05 31.25 -49.36
N VAL A 18 16.76 30.19 -49.77
CA VAL A 18 16.16 29.01 -50.39
C VAL A 18 15.44 28.24 -49.30
N ALA A 19 14.12 28.42 -49.20
CA ALA A 19 13.27 27.59 -48.37
C ALA A 19 13.24 26.17 -48.99
N TYR A 20 13.97 25.24 -48.40
CA TYR A 20 13.79 23.82 -48.70
C TYR A 20 12.39 23.40 -48.24
N PRO A 21 11.58 22.78 -49.10
CA PRO A 21 10.33 22.18 -48.66
C PRO A 21 10.69 21.00 -47.74
N SER A 22 10.45 21.17 -46.44
CA SER A 22 10.42 20.08 -45.49
C SER A 22 9.36 19.08 -45.97
N SER A 23 9.81 18.02 -46.63
CA SER A 23 8.95 16.92 -47.02
C SER A 23 8.38 16.31 -45.74
N LEU A 24 7.15 16.68 -45.39
CA LEU A 24 6.39 16.03 -44.34
C LEU A 24 6.10 14.62 -44.83
N TYR A 25 6.99 13.68 -44.51
CA TYR A 25 6.69 12.27 -44.65
C TYR A 25 5.41 12.00 -43.85
N PRO A 26 4.34 11.45 -44.46
CA PRO A 26 3.20 10.98 -43.69
C PRO A 26 3.74 9.95 -42.71
N ARG A 27 3.62 10.22 -41.40
CA ARG A 27 3.84 9.18 -40.38
C ARG A 27 2.95 8.02 -40.80
N SER A 28 3.59 6.90 -41.14
CA SER A 28 2.92 5.66 -41.48
C SER A 28 1.88 5.34 -40.40
N LEU A 29 0.61 5.27 -40.79
CA LEU A 29 -0.50 4.80 -39.95
C LEU A 29 -0.36 3.29 -39.60
N ALA A 30 0.76 2.64 -39.95
CA ALA A 30 0.94 1.20 -39.84
C ALA A 30 1.13 0.65 -38.41
N SER A 31 0.97 1.46 -37.36
CA SER A 31 1.03 0.95 -35.98
C SER A 31 -0.07 1.49 -35.06
N PHE A 32 -1.19 1.97 -35.58
CA PHE A 32 -2.37 2.16 -34.74
C PHE A 32 -2.94 0.77 -34.40
N GLN A 33 -2.38 0.14 -33.36
CA GLN A 33 -3.07 -0.91 -32.65
C GLN A 33 -4.02 -0.19 -31.69
N PRO A 34 -5.34 -0.42 -31.76
CA PRO A 34 -6.23 -0.02 -30.69
C PRO A 34 -5.65 -0.52 -29.36
N GLU A 35 -5.68 0.31 -28.33
CA GLU A 35 -5.29 -0.13 -26.99
C GLU A 35 -6.11 -1.37 -26.65
N GLU A 36 -5.42 -2.48 -26.39
CA GLU A 36 -6.05 -3.74 -25.99
C GLU A 36 -6.86 -3.48 -24.70
N SER A 37 -7.94 -4.24 -24.49
CA SER A 37 -8.77 -4.05 -23.29
C SER A 37 -7.90 -4.13 -22.04
N ILE A 38 -7.93 -3.08 -21.21
CA ILE A 38 -7.17 -3.03 -19.95
C ILE A 38 -7.56 -4.26 -19.10
N ALA A 39 -6.58 -5.08 -18.74
CA ALA A 39 -6.77 -6.23 -17.86
C ALA A 39 -6.95 -5.75 -16.41
N SER A 40 -8.08 -5.10 -16.12
CA SER A 40 -8.32 -4.46 -14.82
C SER A 40 -8.76 -5.42 -13.71
N GLN A 41 -9.03 -6.68 -14.04
CA GLN A 41 -9.43 -7.71 -13.10
C GLN A 41 -8.21 -8.45 -12.52
N TRP A 42 -8.17 -8.61 -11.20
CA TRP A 42 -7.20 -9.47 -10.55
C TRP A 42 -7.50 -10.94 -10.86
N LYS A 43 -6.56 -11.63 -11.52
CA LYS A 43 -6.74 -13.02 -11.97
C LYS A 43 -6.76 -13.98 -10.77
N ILE A 44 -7.56 -15.05 -10.86
CA ILE A 44 -7.62 -16.12 -9.86
C ILE A 44 -7.08 -17.41 -10.48
N HIS A 45 -5.98 -17.93 -9.94
CA HIS A 45 -5.26 -19.11 -10.42
C HIS A 45 -6.12 -20.37 -10.42
N GLU A 46 -5.81 -21.33 -11.29
CA GLU A 46 -6.55 -22.59 -11.45
C GLU A 46 -6.62 -23.47 -10.19
N SER A 47 -5.68 -23.28 -9.25
CA SER A 47 -5.65 -23.97 -7.95
C SER A 47 -6.87 -23.71 -7.08
N CYS A 48 -7.60 -22.62 -7.32
CA CYS A 48 -8.83 -22.31 -6.59
C CYS A 48 -10.03 -23.12 -7.11
N ASN A 49 -10.70 -23.85 -6.22
CA ASN A 49 -11.95 -24.53 -6.56
C ASN A 49 -13.12 -23.53 -6.76
N GLY A 50 -14.28 -24.00 -7.22
CA GLY A 50 -15.43 -23.14 -7.52
C GLY A 50 -15.92 -22.31 -6.33
N THR A 51 -15.91 -22.86 -5.12
CA THR A 51 -16.32 -22.17 -3.89
C THR A 51 -15.32 -21.09 -3.50
N GLN A 52 -14.02 -21.39 -3.54
CA GLN A 52 -12.96 -20.42 -3.27
C GLN A 52 -12.99 -19.27 -4.27
N ARG A 53 -13.16 -19.57 -5.57
CA ARG A 53 -13.32 -18.54 -6.61
C ARG A 53 -14.51 -17.63 -6.35
N ALA A 54 -15.66 -18.17 -5.96
CA ALA A 54 -16.84 -17.36 -5.68
C ALA A 54 -16.60 -16.40 -4.51
N GLN A 55 -15.97 -16.86 -3.43
CA GLN A 55 -15.64 -16.03 -2.28
C GLN A 55 -14.59 -14.95 -2.61
N ILE A 56 -13.50 -15.32 -3.30
CA ILE A 56 -12.47 -14.37 -3.75
C ILE A 56 -13.08 -13.34 -4.69
N SER A 57 -13.90 -13.76 -5.67
CA SER A 57 -14.54 -12.84 -6.62
C SER A 57 -15.42 -11.83 -5.89
N ARG A 58 -16.20 -12.28 -4.89
CA ARG A 58 -16.97 -11.37 -4.03
C ARG A 58 -16.08 -10.44 -3.22
N GLY A 59 -14.97 -10.94 -2.68
CA GLY A 59 -13.96 -10.11 -2.01
C GLY A 59 -13.39 -9.02 -2.92
N ILE A 60 -13.05 -9.34 -4.18
CA ILE A 60 -12.56 -8.37 -5.18
C ILE A 60 -13.62 -7.32 -5.47
N GLU A 61 -14.89 -7.72 -5.63
CA GLU A 61 -15.99 -6.77 -5.81
C GLU A 61 -16.13 -5.84 -4.60
N ASP A 62 -16.00 -6.37 -3.38
CA ASP A 62 -16.06 -5.58 -2.15
C ASP A 62 -14.86 -4.63 -2.01
N MET A 63 -13.65 -5.06 -2.41
CA MET A 63 -12.46 -4.20 -2.53
C MET A 63 -12.73 -3.05 -3.51
N HIS A 64 -13.31 -3.33 -4.67
CA HIS A 64 -13.67 -2.30 -5.65
C HIS A 64 -14.72 -1.33 -5.09
N LYS A 65 -15.72 -1.80 -4.33
CA LYS A 65 -16.70 -0.93 -3.66
C LYS A 65 -16.02 0.02 -2.68
N LEU A 66 -15.11 -0.49 -1.85
CA LEU A 66 -14.34 0.33 -0.90
C LEU A 66 -13.52 1.39 -1.65
N ALA A 67 -12.70 0.99 -2.62
CA ALA A 67 -11.85 1.91 -3.38
C ALA A 67 -12.66 2.95 -4.18
N THR A 68 -13.72 2.52 -4.86
CA THR A 68 -14.61 3.43 -5.62
C THR A 68 -15.33 4.40 -4.69
N ASN A 69 -15.74 3.96 -3.50
CA ASN A 69 -16.34 4.82 -2.50
C ASN A 69 -15.35 5.89 -2.01
N SER A 70 -14.14 5.48 -1.64
CA SER A 70 -13.06 6.37 -1.19
C SER A 70 -12.70 7.40 -2.27
N LEU A 71 -12.51 6.94 -3.51
CA LEU A 71 -12.26 7.80 -4.67
C LEU A 71 -13.36 8.87 -4.83
N ASN A 72 -14.62 8.44 -4.85
CA ASN A 72 -15.75 9.37 -4.99
C ASN A 72 -15.85 10.33 -3.81
N HIS A 73 -15.55 9.88 -2.59
CA HIS A 73 -15.56 10.75 -1.42
C HIS A 73 -14.53 11.87 -1.55
N ILE A 74 -13.26 11.53 -1.87
CA ILE A 74 -12.18 12.53 -2.02
C ILE A 74 -12.47 13.50 -3.16
N LEU A 75 -13.04 13.02 -4.28
CA LEU A 75 -13.40 13.88 -5.42
C LEU A 75 -14.50 14.90 -5.08
N ASN A 76 -15.45 14.53 -4.22
CA ASN A 76 -16.55 15.42 -3.82
C ASN A 76 -16.19 16.33 -2.64
N TYR A 77 -15.36 15.85 -1.72
CA TYR A 77 -14.98 16.53 -0.48
C TYR A 77 -13.45 16.53 -0.33
N PRO A 78 -12.72 17.21 -1.24
CA PRO A 78 -11.27 17.20 -1.19
C PRO A 78 -10.80 17.86 0.11
N LYS A 79 -9.92 17.16 0.85
CA LYS A 79 -9.31 17.63 2.10
C LYS A 79 -10.31 17.93 3.23
N ASP A 80 -11.42 17.20 3.28
CA ASP A 80 -12.34 17.30 4.41
C ASP A 80 -11.75 16.72 5.71
N GLU A 81 -12.53 16.74 6.79
CA GLU A 81 -12.09 16.25 8.10
C GLU A 81 -11.71 14.76 8.08
N TYR A 82 -12.35 13.94 7.24
CA TYR A 82 -12.03 12.52 7.13
C TYR A 82 -10.71 12.33 6.40
N PHE A 83 -10.50 13.05 5.30
CA PHE A 83 -9.21 13.01 4.61
C PHE A 83 -8.07 13.49 5.52
N ALA A 84 -8.24 14.65 6.17
CA ALA A 84 -7.23 15.22 7.05
C ALA A 84 -6.91 14.31 8.25
N LYS A 85 -7.92 13.59 8.77
CA LYS A 85 -7.77 12.63 9.87
C LYS A 85 -6.77 11.50 9.56
N TYR A 86 -6.80 10.96 8.34
CA TYR A 86 -5.98 9.79 7.96
C TYR A 86 -4.70 10.13 7.20
N PHE A 87 -4.66 11.29 6.55
CA PHE A 87 -3.55 11.66 5.67
C PHE A 87 -2.83 12.94 6.10
N GLY A 88 -3.42 13.73 6.99
CA GLY A 88 -2.90 15.01 7.47
C GLY A 88 -3.55 16.20 6.77
N ALA A 89 -3.65 17.33 7.48
CA ALA A 89 -4.36 18.52 7.00
C ALA A 89 -3.74 19.18 5.76
N ASN A 90 -2.43 19.00 5.56
CA ASN A 90 -1.70 19.59 4.43
C ASN A 90 -1.49 18.61 3.27
N ALA A 91 -1.96 17.36 3.41
CA ALA A 91 -1.72 16.33 2.41
C ALA A 91 -2.32 16.65 1.04
N ASP A 92 -1.63 16.19 0.00
CA ASP A 92 -2.14 16.20 -1.37
C ASP A 92 -3.09 15.00 -1.57
N PRO A 93 -4.36 15.21 -1.96
CA PRO A 93 -5.26 14.11 -2.28
C PRO A 93 -4.93 13.38 -3.59
N ALA A 94 -4.12 13.98 -4.48
CA ALA A 94 -3.87 13.40 -5.81
C ALA A 94 -3.21 12.00 -5.77
N PRO A 95 -2.19 11.71 -4.94
CA PRO A 95 -1.65 10.36 -4.79
C PRO A 95 -2.70 9.36 -4.32
N VAL A 96 -3.50 9.72 -3.31
CA VAL A 96 -4.54 8.85 -2.74
C VAL A 96 -5.62 8.52 -3.78
N ILE A 97 -6.04 9.53 -4.57
CA ILE A 97 -6.93 9.34 -5.73
C ILE A 97 -6.30 8.34 -6.72
N GLY A 98 -5.02 8.53 -7.04
CA GLY A 98 -4.27 7.65 -7.95
C GLY A 98 -4.23 6.20 -7.47
N TYR A 99 -3.96 5.97 -6.18
CA TYR A 99 -3.92 4.62 -5.60
C TYR A 99 -5.27 3.92 -5.66
N TYR A 100 -6.37 4.60 -5.29
CA TYR A 100 -7.70 4.00 -5.44
C TYR A 100 -8.12 3.80 -6.89
N ALA A 101 -7.75 4.72 -7.79
CA ALA A 101 -8.00 4.57 -9.22
C ALA A 101 -7.22 3.38 -9.80
N GLN A 102 -5.98 3.16 -9.37
CA GLN A 102 -5.17 2.02 -9.80
C GLN A 102 -5.78 0.69 -9.34
N LEU A 103 -6.31 0.61 -8.11
CA LEU A 103 -7.06 -0.57 -7.65
C LEU A 103 -8.26 -0.88 -8.56
N VAL A 104 -9.06 0.13 -8.92
CA VAL A 104 -10.33 -0.09 -9.65
C VAL A 104 -10.12 -0.23 -11.16
N TYR A 105 -9.30 0.63 -11.75
CA TYR A 105 -9.21 0.81 -13.21
C TYR A 105 -7.84 0.41 -13.79
N GLY A 106 -6.80 0.34 -12.95
CA GLY A 106 -5.45 0.05 -13.41
C GLY A 106 -5.30 -1.30 -14.09
N ASN A 107 -4.33 -1.42 -14.99
CA ASN A 107 -3.93 -2.70 -15.58
C ASN A 107 -3.28 -3.59 -14.50
N LYS A 108 -3.85 -4.77 -14.25
CA LYS A 108 -3.35 -5.73 -13.26
C LYS A 108 -2.36 -6.73 -13.86
N GLY A 109 -2.01 -6.58 -15.15
CA GLY A 109 -1.03 -7.41 -15.82
C GLY A 109 -1.28 -8.91 -15.61
N ASP A 110 -0.29 -9.59 -15.07
CA ASP A 110 -0.36 -11.01 -14.71
C ASP A 110 -0.47 -11.25 -13.20
N SER A 111 -0.86 -10.21 -12.43
CA SER A 111 -1.09 -10.38 -11.00
C SER A 111 -2.14 -11.44 -10.71
N LEU A 112 -1.86 -12.27 -9.70
CA LEU A 112 -2.55 -13.54 -9.53
C LEU A 112 -2.84 -13.86 -8.06
N LEU A 113 -4.08 -14.25 -7.78
CA LEU A 113 -4.51 -14.82 -6.51
C LEU A 113 -4.50 -16.35 -6.59
N ARG A 114 -3.86 -16.99 -5.62
CA ARG A 114 -3.66 -18.44 -5.55
C ARG A 114 -4.36 -19.05 -4.34
N CYS A 115 -4.79 -20.31 -4.47
CA CYS A 115 -5.36 -21.10 -3.37
C CYS A 115 -4.51 -22.33 -3.03
N ASP A 116 -3.51 -22.64 -3.84
CA ASP A 116 -2.38 -23.46 -3.45
C ASP A 116 -1.37 -22.61 -2.67
N ASP A 117 -0.50 -23.28 -1.92
CA ASP A 117 0.50 -22.65 -1.07
C ASP A 117 1.91 -23.13 -1.48
N PRO A 118 2.49 -22.57 -2.56
CA PRO A 118 3.79 -23.01 -3.06
C PRO A 118 4.94 -22.78 -2.07
N ASP A 119 4.76 -21.83 -1.14
CA ASP A 119 5.78 -21.40 -0.19
C ASP A 119 5.59 -22.03 1.22
N ASP A 120 4.55 -22.87 1.40
CA ASP A 120 4.21 -23.55 2.67
C ASP A 120 4.06 -22.59 3.87
N ASN A 121 3.56 -21.37 3.63
CA ASN A 121 3.41 -20.34 4.66
C ASN A 121 2.00 -20.35 5.29
N CYS A 122 1.00 -20.98 4.65
CA CYS A 122 -0.34 -21.18 5.22
C CYS A 122 -0.38 -22.18 6.37
N ARG A 123 0.74 -22.86 6.67
CA ARG A 123 0.88 -23.68 7.88
C ARG A 123 0.85 -22.85 9.17
N LEU A 124 1.08 -21.53 9.08
CA LEU A 124 1.00 -20.63 10.22
C LEU A 124 -0.49 -20.39 10.57
N PRO A 125 -0.93 -20.72 11.79
CA PRO A 125 -2.35 -20.84 12.12
C PRO A 125 -3.13 -19.53 12.04
N GLU A 126 -2.46 -18.39 12.19
CA GLU A 126 -3.07 -17.05 12.14
C GLU A 126 -3.01 -16.43 10.74
N TRP A 127 -2.38 -17.10 9.76
CA TRP A 127 -2.18 -16.53 8.43
C TRP A 127 -3.39 -16.74 7.54
N ASN A 128 -4.07 -15.64 7.24
CA ASN A 128 -5.15 -15.61 6.26
C ASN A 128 -4.67 -15.74 4.80
N GLY A 129 -3.38 -15.56 4.57
CA GLY A 129 -2.79 -15.51 3.23
C GLY A 129 -1.49 -14.71 3.29
N HIS A 130 -0.69 -14.76 2.23
CA HIS A 130 0.56 -13.99 2.16
C HIS A 130 0.88 -13.55 0.72
N TRP A 131 1.58 -12.43 0.60
CA TRP A 131 2.25 -12.06 -0.64
C TRP A 131 3.52 -12.91 -0.80
N ARG A 132 3.81 -13.38 -2.01
CA ARG A 132 4.94 -14.32 -2.25
C ARG A 132 6.30 -13.64 -2.30
N GLY A 133 6.36 -12.30 -2.25
CA GLY A 133 7.60 -11.54 -2.24
C GLY A 133 8.51 -11.88 -3.43
N ASN A 134 9.79 -12.06 -3.17
CA ASN A 134 10.79 -12.36 -4.20
C ASN A 134 10.58 -13.71 -4.91
N ASN A 135 9.78 -14.63 -4.36
CA ASN A 135 9.47 -15.90 -5.03
C ASN A 135 8.54 -15.70 -6.23
N ALA A 136 7.62 -14.74 -6.16
CA ALA A 136 6.74 -14.31 -7.24
C ALA A 136 6.05 -12.99 -6.87
N THR A 137 6.62 -11.85 -7.25
CA THR A 137 6.20 -10.52 -6.80
C THR A 137 4.79 -10.14 -7.24
N SER A 138 4.29 -10.71 -8.34
CA SER A 138 2.93 -10.47 -8.83
C SER A 138 1.88 -11.43 -8.21
N GLU A 139 2.26 -12.30 -7.28
CA GLU A 139 1.40 -13.35 -6.76
C GLU A 139 1.08 -13.22 -5.26
N THR A 140 -0.17 -13.49 -4.91
CA THR A 140 -0.65 -13.56 -3.53
C THR A 140 -1.39 -14.87 -3.28
N VAL A 141 -1.11 -15.52 -2.16
CA VAL A 141 -1.78 -16.74 -1.70
C VAL A 141 -2.90 -16.40 -0.72
N ILE A 142 -4.05 -17.04 -0.89
CA ILE A 142 -5.18 -17.01 0.03
C ILE A 142 -5.22 -18.35 0.79
N CYS A 143 -4.93 -18.31 2.09
CA CYS A 143 -4.94 -19.50 2.95
C CYS A 143 -6.37 -19.90 3.36
N GLU A 144 -6.53 -21.15 3.79
CA GLU A 144 -7.85 -21.71 4.15
C GLU A 144 -8.58 -20.90 5.24
N LEU A 145 -7.81 -20.33 6.18
CA LEU A 145 -8.37 -19.48 7.24
C LEU A 145 -9.17 -18.29 6.68
N SER A 146 -8.83 -17.76 5.49
CA SER A 146 -9.60 -16.66 4.89
C SER A 146 -11.04 -17.05 4.60
N TYR A 147 -11.30 -18.26 4.10
CA TYR A 147 -12.65 -18.68 3.72
C TYR A 147 -13.59 -18.92 4.90
N THR A 148 -13.04 -19.02 6.12
CA THR A 148 -13.82 -19.29 7.33
C THR A 148 -13.86 -18.10 8.29
N SER A 149 -12.85 -17.23 8.26
CA SER A 149 -12.74 -16.09 9.19
C SER A 149 -13.06 -14.73 8.57
N ARG A 150 -12.89 -14.55 7.25
CA ARG A 150 -13.15 -13.25 6.61
C ARG A 150 -14.64 -13.05 6.40
N LEU A 151 -15.10 -11.83 6.66
CA LEU A 151 -16.50 -11.44 6.52
C LEU A 151 -16.73 -10.71 5.19
N PRO A 152 -17.89 -10.89 4.53
CA PRO A 152 -18.25 -10.08 3.39
C PRO A 152 -18.59 -8.64 3.83
N LEU A 153 -18.45 -7.66 2.93
CA LEU A 153 -18.54 -6.23 3.27
C LEU A 153 -19.92 -5.81 3.80
N GLU A 154 -21.01 -6.50 3.44
CA GLU A 154 -22.34 -6.24 3.98
C GLU A 154 -22.44 -6.43 5.50
N LYS A 155 -21.48 -7.12 6.13
CA LYS A 155 -21.41 -7.27 7.59
C LYS A 155 -20.65 -6.12 8.26
N LEU A 156 -20.16 -5.13 7.53
CA LEU A 156 -19.48 -3.97 8.12
C LEU A 156 -20.40 -3.26 9.11
N CYS A 157 -19.87 -2.91 10.27
CA CYS A 157 -20.60 -2.31 11.40
C CYS A 157 -21.64 -3.22 12.09
N SER A 158 -21.73 -4.50 11.71
CA SER A 158 -22.53 -5.48 12.44
C SER A 158 -21.69 -6.23 13.48
N GLY A 159 -22.34 -6.90 14.44
CA GLY A 159 -21.66 -7.78 15.39
C GLY A 159 -20.72 -7.09 16.39
N GLY A 160 -20.82 -5.77 16.53
CA GLY A 160 -20.00 -5.00 17.47
C GLY A 160 -18.61 -4.60 16.94
N PHE A 161 -18.36 -4.74 15.62
CA PHE A 161 -17.11 -4.30 15.01
C PHE A 161 -16.88 -2.78 15.23
N GLN A 162 -15.68 -2.44 15.67
CA GLN A 162 -15.17 -1.09 15.87
C GLN A 162 -13.83 -0.94 15.14
N LEU A 163 -13.78 -0.05 14.15
CA LEU A 163 -12.59 0.15 13.33
C LEU A 163 -11.36 0.57 14.15
N SER A 164 -11.56 1.26 15.29
CA SER A 164 -10.48 1.72 16.16
C SER A 164 -9.80 0.60 16.95
N VAL A 165 -10.44 -0.56 17.09
CA VAL A 165 -9.95 -1.67 17.95
C VAL A 165 -9.78 -2.97 17.17
N ASN A 166 -10.59 -3.19 16.13
CA ASN A 166 -10.59 -4.42 15.38
C ASN A 166 -9.72 -4.34 14.13
N ASN A 167 -9.22 -5.50 13.71
CA ASN A 167 -8.42 -5.62 12.49
C ASN A 167 -9.26 -5.25 11.25
N PRO A 168 -8.89 -4.23 10.46
CA PRO A 168 -9.63 -3.83 9.27
C PRO A 168 -9.72 -4.96 8.22
N SER A 169 -8.70 -5.82 8.16
CA SER A 169 -8.67 -6.99 7.29
C SER A 169 -9.65 -8.10 7.71
N THR A 170 -10.42 -7.97 8.80
CA THR A 170 -11.54 -8.89 9.07
C THR A 170 -12.53 -8.96 7.90
N TYR A 171 -12.72 -7.87 7.17
CA TYR A 171 -13.57 -7.85 5.98
C TYR A 171 -12.76 -8.23 4.74
N PHE A 172 -13.23 -9.21 3.96
CA PHE A 172 -12.44 -9.80 2.89
C PHE A 172 -12.04 -8.79 1.81
N GLY A 173 -12.93 -7.85 1.46
CA GLY A 173 -12.60 -6.78 0.52
C GLY A 173 -11.51 -5.83 1.04
N ALA A 174 -11.44 -5.58 2.35
CA ALA A 174 -10.38 -4.79 2.95
C ALA A 174 -9.06 -5.57 3.07
N ASP A 175 -9.12 -6.87 3.36
CA ASP A 175 -7.94 -7.77 3.33
C ASP A 175 -7.33 -7.86 1.92
N LEU A 176 -8.17 -7.99 0.88
CA LEU A 176 -7.69 -7.97 -0.51
C LEU A 176 -7.14 -6.60 -0.91
N MET A 177 -7.70 -5.49 -0.40
CA MET A 177 -7.12 -4.15 -0.59
C MET A 177 -5.71 -4.06 -0.01
N HIS A 178 -5.50 -4.54 1.22
CA HIS A 178 -4.19 -4.61 1.86
C HIS A 178 -3.23 -5.43 0.99
N ARG A 179 -3.63 -6.64 0.57
CA ARG A 179 -2.81 -7.53 -0.26
C ARG A 179 -2.45 -6.91 -1.61
N ALA A 180 -3.40 -6.24 -2.24
CA ALA A 180 -3.18 -5.58 -3.52
C ALA A 180 -2.03 -4.57 -3.41
N PHE A 181 -1.93 -3.83 -2.31
CA PHE A 181 -0.89 -2.82 -2.16
C PHE A 181 0.54 -3.38 -2.07
N HIS A 182 0.72 -4.65 -1.70
CA HIS A 182 2.01 -5.35 -1.81
C HIS A 182 2.36 -5.75 -3.24
N VAL A 183 1.39 -5.82 -4.15
CA VAL A 183 1.58 -6.28 -5.53
C VAL A 183 1.96 -5.10 -6.44
N PRO A 184 3.12 -5.12 -7.12
CA PRO A 184 3.64 -3.97 -7.87
C PRO A 184 2.69 -3.40 -8.93
N GLU A 185 1.87 -4.23 -9.58
CA GLU A 185 0.91 -3.76 -10.59
C GLU A 185 -0.22 -2.88 -10.01
N PHE A 186 -0.44 -2.91 -8.70
CA PHE A 186 -1.49 -2.13 -8.02
C PHE A 186 -0.98 -0.85 -7.36
N SER A 187 0.28 -0.79 -6.96
CA SER A 187 0.82 0.32 -6.16
C SER A 187 2.11 0.92 -6.72
N HIS A 188 2.76 0.26 -7.70
CA HIS A 188 4.08 0.64 -8.22
C HIS A 188 5.12 0.88 -7.12
N GLU A 189 5.06 0.05 -6.07
CA GLU A 189 5.98 0.08 -4.92
C GLU A 189 5.94 1.42 -4.14
N LYS A 190 4.83 2.17 -4.24
CA LYS A 190 4.64 3.45 -3.55
C LYS A 190 3.91 3.36 -2.22
N ILE A 191 3.48 2.17 -1.83
CA ILE A 191 2.73 1.97 -0.61
C ILE A 191 3.55 1.14 0.36
N HIS A 192 3.61 1.60 1.61
CA HIS A 192 4.50 1.09 2.65
C HIS A 192 3.75 0.90 3.99
N HIS A 193 4.38 0.18 4.92
CA HIS A 193 3.91 0.00 6.29
C HIS A 193 4.62 0.99 7.22
N TYR A 194 4.16 2.23 7.23
CA TYR A 194 4.70 3.26 8.14
C TYR A 194 4.03 3.27 9.50
N ALA A 195 2.76 2.86 9.55
CA ALA A 195 1.95 2.74 10.75
C ALA A 195 0.85 1.71 10.48
N ASP A 196 0.61 0.80 11.43
CA ASP A 196 -0.27 -0.35 11.22
C ASP A 196 -1.55 -0.28 12.05
N SER A 197 -1.46 0.15 13.29
CA SER A 197 -2.65 0.27 14.16
C SER A 197 -3.46 1.52 13.83
N TYR A 198 -4.72 1.53 14.27
CA TYR A 198 -5.58 2.68 14.07
C TYR A 198 -5.00 3.94 14.74
N VAL A 199 -4.44 3.83 15.95
CA VAL A 199 -3.86 4.96 16.69
C VAL A 199 -2.60 5.46 15.98
N ASP A 200 -1.70 4.56 15.61
CA ASP A 200 -0.44 4.92 14.93
C ASP A 200 -0.72 5.60 13.58
N VAL A 201 -1.77 5.18 12.87
CA VAL A 201 -2.20 5.80 11.61
C VAL A 201 -2.64 7.25 11.84
N LEU A 202 -3.39 7.52 12.91
CA LEU A 202 -3.81 8.87 13.26
C LEU A 202 -2.64 9.73 13.77
N GLU A 203 -1.66 9.14 14.45
CA GLU A 203 -0.45 9.83 14.86
C GLU A 203 0.45 10.16 13.66
N LEU A 204 0.63 9.20 12.74
CA LEU A 204 1.35 9.40 11.48
C LEU A 204 0.75 10.57 10.68
N ALA A 205 -0.57 10.69 10.61
CA ALA A 205 -1.22 11.81 9.92
C ALA A 205 -0.91 13.19 10.55
N LYS A 206 -0.56 13.23 11.84
CA LYS A 206 -0.27 14.46 12.60
C LYS A 206 1.23 14.79 12.68
N SER A 207 2.10 13.79 12.54
CA SER A 207 3.54 13.97 12.71
C SER A 207 4.14 14.81 11.57
N GLU A 208 5.22 15.54 11.88
CA GLU A 208 5.92 16.37 10.89
C GLU A 208 6.43 15.54 9.69
N ASP A 209 6.91 14.32 9.96
CA ASP A 209 7.40 13.40 8.93
C ASP A 209 6.26 12.68 8.17
N GLY A 210 5.07 12.63 8.77
CA GLY A 210 3.94 11.89 8.23
C GLY A 210 2.92 12.73 7.47
N ASN A 211 2.77 14.00 7.84
CA ASN A 211 1.82 14.94 7.22
C ASN A 211 2.17 15.18 5.75
N GLY A 212 1.41 14.55 4.85
CA GLY A 212 1.44 14.81 3.42
C GLY A 212 2.29 13.90 2.54
N THR A 213 3.20 13.10 3.11
CA THR A 213 4.00 12.13 2.32
C THR A 213 3.85 10.70 2.85
N ARG A 214 4.31 10.40 4.06
CA ARG A 214 4.25 9.01 4.56
C ARG A 214 2.82 8.56 4.83
N ALA A 215 1.95 9.43 5.34
CA ALA A 215 0.55 9.04 5.60
C ALA A 215 -0.22 8.71 4.31
N VAL A 216 0.03 9.43 3.20
CA VAL A 216 -0.62 9.15 1.90
C VAL A 216 -0.08 7.88 1.23
N GLU A 217 1.15 7.50 1.54
CA GLU A 217 1.82 6.26 1.09
C GLU A 217 1.66 5.12 2.11
N ASN A 218 0.97 5.34 3.23
CA ASN A 218 0.80 4.31 4.24
C ASN A 218 -0.37 3.40 3.92
N GLN A 219 -0.11 2.10 3.90
CA GLN A 219 -1.06 1.08 3.52
C GLN A 219 -2.29 1.06 4.44
N HIS A 220 -2.08 1.09 5.75
CA HIS A 220 -3.18 1.07 6.72
C HIS A 220 -3.94 2.39 6.75
N SER A 221 -3.31 3.54 6.45
CA SER A 221 -4.03 4.81 6.27
C SER A 221 -5.07 4.71 5.14
N LEU A 222 -4.69 4.12 4.01
CA LEU A 222 -5.60 3.87 2.87
C LEU A 222 -6.71 2.86 3.23
N GLN A 223 -6.37 1.81 3.98
CA GLN A 223 -7.34 0.79 4.39
C GLN A 223 -8.36 1.33 5.39
N TYR A 224 -7.91 2.02 6.44
CA TYR A 224 -8.75 2.60 7.47
C TYR A 224 -9.63 3.72 6.93
N PHE A 225 -9.08 4.62 6.11
CA PHE A 225 -9.87 5.67 5.45
C PHE A 225 -11.03 5.04 4.67
N SER A 226 -10.76 3.99 3.88
CA SER A 226 -11.78 3.35 3.06
C SER A 226 -12.91 2.74 3.86
N LEU A 227 -12.59 2.08 4.97
CA LEU A 227 -13.60 1.49 5.86
C LEU A 227 -14.39 2.57 6.61
N ASP A 228 -13.75 3.62 7.12
CA ASP A 228 -14.45 4.71 7.82
C ASP A 228 -15.46 5.39 6.90
N VAL A 229 -15.01 5.89 5.73
CA VAL A 229 -15.89 6.61 4.80
C VAL A 229 -16.97 5.70 4.18
N TYR A 230 -16.70 4.41 4.00
CA TYR A 230 -17.74 3.45 3.55
C TYR A 230 -18.74 3.10 4.65
N SER A 231 -18.28 2.95 5.89
CA SER A 231 -19.15 2.63 7.04
C SER A 231 -20.27 3.64 7.23
N ARG A 232 -20.01 4.91 6.90
CA ARG A 232 -20.97 6.03 6.97
C ARG A 232 -22.13 5.92 5.96
N LYS A 233 -22.01 5.05 4.96
CA LYS A 233 -23.12 4.69 4.07
C LYS A 233 -24.07 3.66 4.70
N LEU A 234 -23.60 2.92 5.69
CA LEU A 234 -24.35 1.87 6.36
C LEU A 234 -25.00 2.39 7.64
N THR A 235 -24.30 3.25 8.39
CA THR A 235 -24.78 3.85 9.63
C THR A 235 -24.43 5.34 9.66
N SER A 236 -25.25 6.18 10.32
CA SER A 236 -25.08 7.65 10.28
C SER A 236 -23.74 8.16 10.80
N TRP A 237 -23.10 7.41 11.72
CA TRP A 237 -21.84 7.79 12.36
C TRP A 237 -20.67 6.88 11.96
N GLY A 238 -20.89 5.96 11.04
CA GLY A 238 -19.97 4.85 10.79
C GLY A 238 -19.89 3.89 11.98
N CYS A 239 -18.83 3.09 12.00
CA CYS A 239 -18.50 2.18 13.11
C CYS A 239 -17.03 2.28 13.50
N VAL A 240 -16.53 3.52 13.61
CA VAL A 240 -15.17 3.75 14.10
C VAL A 240 -15.03 3.21 15.52
N GLY A 241 -16.01 3.46 16.39
CA GLY A 241 -15.92 3.09 17.80
C GLY A 241 -15.17 4.11 18.64
N GLU A 242 -14.91 3.76 19.89
CA GLU A 242 -14.13 4.59 20.81
C GLU A 242 -12.64 4.43 20.51
N VAL A 243 -11.91 5.54 20.41
CA VAL A 243 -10.45 5.52 20.29
C VAL A 243 -9.90 5.45 21.71
N LYS A 244 -9.32 4.31 22.08
CA LYS A 244 -8.55 4.20 23.32
C LYS A 244 -7.12 4.57 22.96
N GLU A 245 -6.57 5.57 23.62
CA GLU A 245 -5.12 5.81 23.58
C GLU A 245 -4.47 4.59 24.25
N GLU A 246 -3.60 3.89 23.53
CA GLU A 246 -2.77 2.88 24.16
C GLU A 246 -1.73 3.64 25.00
N ASP A 247 -1.68 3.39 26.31
CA ASP A 247 -0.61 3.88 27.15
C ASP A 247 0.70 3.33 26.55
N HIS A 248 1.51 4.21 25.96
CA HIS A 248 2.86 3.86 25.53
C HIS A 248 3.67 3.52 26.79
N ASP A 249 3.63 2.25 27.19
CA ASP A 249 4.62 1.71 28.12
C ASP A 249 5.98 1.85 27.43
N ASP A 250 6.74 2.85 27.89
CA ASP A 250 8.17 2.97 27.66
C ASP A 250 8.82 1.61 27.97
N HIS A 251 9.05 0.78 26.94
CA HIS A 251 9.95 -0.36 27.04
C HIS A 251 11.41 0.12 27.04
N SER A 252 11.71 1.02 27.97
CA SER A 252 13.03 1.30 28.51
C SER A 252 13.27 0.38 29.72
N GLY A 253 13.68 -0.85 29.44
CA GLY A 253 14.38 -1.70 30.41
C GLY A 253 13.53 -2.42 31.46
N HIS A 254 13.30 -3.71 31.25
CA HIS A 254 13.13 -4.71 32.31
C HIS A 254 13.91 -5.95 31.84
N ASP A 255 15.13 -6.24 32.31
CA ASP A 255 15.47 -6.65 33.68
C ASP A 255 14.34 -7.45 34.34
N HIS A 256 14.29 -8.74 33.98
CA HIS A 256 13.41 -9.70 34.62
C HIS A 256 13.93 -10.00 36.03
N SER A 257 13.42 -9.26 37.02
CA SER A 257 13.53 -9.65 38.42
C SER A 257 12.20 -10.16 38.98
N ALA A 258 12.20 -11.49 39.15
CA ALA A 258 11.65 -12.25 40.26
C ALA A 258 10.15 -12.14 40.61
N THR A 259 9.44 -13.25 40.39
CA THR A 259 8.47 -13.73 41.38
C THR A 259 8.84 -15.14 41.84
N SER A 260 9.25 -15.16 43.10
CA SER A 260 9.33 -16.22 44.11
C SER A 260 8.69 -17.58 43.78
N SER A 261 9.53 -18.62 43.77
CA SER A 261 9.19 -19.95 44.31
C SER A 261 10.48 -20.64 44.78
N ALA A 262 10.53 -20.94 46.07
CA ALA A 262 11.67 -21.55 46.74
C ALA A 262 11.64 -23.09 46.61
N ALA A 263 12.76 -23.67 46.19
CA ALA A 263 13.39 -24.86 46.81
C ALA A 263 14.73 -25.15 46.11
N ALA A 264 15.74 -25.46 46.92
CA ALA A 264 17.16 -25.47 46.59
C ALA A 264 17.66 -26.76 45.93
N ALA A 265 18.62 -26.66 45.01
CA ALA A 265 19.84 -27.47 44.99
C ALA A 265 20.89 -26.85 44.06
N THR A 266 22.07 -26.64 44.64
CA THR A 266 23.32 -26.07 44.11
C THR A 266 23.94 -26.95 43.01
N THR A 267 24.49 -26.36 41.94
CA THR A 267 25.83 -26.68 41.39
C THR A 267 26.25 -25.58 40.40
N GLN A 268 27.43 -25.00 40.65
CA GLN A 268 28.13 -24.04 39.77
C GLN A 268 28.78 -24.77 38.59
N THR A 269 28.71 -24.21 37.38
CA THR A 269 29.84 -24.30 36.43
C THR A 269 29.83 -23.09 35.50
N GLN A 270 30.90 -22.29 35.61
CA GLN A 270 31.28 -21.26 34.64
C GLN A 270 31.79 -21.94 33.36
N ALA A 271 31.36 -21.45 32.20
CA ALA A 271 32.11 -21.59 30.96
C ALA A 271 31.95 -20.31 30.13
N ALA A 272 33.06 -19.60 29.99
CA ALA A 272 33.25 -18.50 29.07
C ALA A 272 33.48 -19.05 27.65
N GLN A 273 32.98 -18.34 26.64
CA GLN A 273 33.43 -18.26 25.24
C GLN A 273 32.28 -17.69 24.40
N ALA A 274 32.46 -16.91 23.35
CA ALA A 274 33.56 -16.14 22.80
C ALA A 274 32.87 -15.25 21.75
N SER A 275 33.15 -13.95 21.78
CA SER A 275 32.66 -13.02 20.77
C SER A 275 33.29 -13.35 19.42
N ALA A 276 32.48 -13.78 18.46
CA ALA A 276 32.86 -13.88 17.06
C ALA A 276 32.14 -12.76 16.31
N SER A 277 32.91 -11.75 15.94
CA SER A 277 32.57 -10.72 14.99
C SER A 277 32.61 -11.28 13.57
N THR A 278 31.60 -11.01 12.75
CA THR A 278 31.62 -11.14 11.28
C THR A 278 30.47 -10.32 10.66
N PRO A 279 30.52 -10.00 9.36
CA PRO A 279 30.62 -8.64 8.86
C PRO A 279 29.28 -8.04 8.39
N SER A 280 29.28 -6.72 8.26
CA SER A 280 28.24 -5.87 7.65
C SER A 280 27.63 -6.50 6.39
N ALA A 281 26.40 -6.99 6.52
CA ALA A 281 25.49 -7.22 5.40
C ALA A 281 24.60 -5.98 5.28
N ALA A 282 24.31 -5.58 4.03
CA ALA A 282 23.44 -4.47 3.68
C ALA A 282 22.19 -4.44 4.58
N ALA A 283 21.83 -3.25 5.08
CA ALA A 283 20.67 -3.05 5.94
C ALA A 283 19.42 -3.63 5.26
N ALA A 284 18.95 -4.76 5.78
CA ALA A 284 17.63 -5.28 5.45
C ALA A 284 16.61 -4.39 6.18
N ASP A 285 15.66 -3.81 5.44
CA ASP A 285 14.53 -3.10 6.04
C ASP A 285 13.59 -4.18 6.62
N CYS A 286 13.79 -4.44 7.90
CA CYS A 286 12.95 -5.33 8.67
C CYS A 286 11.91 -4.51 9.45
N HIS A 287 10.64 -4.88 9.37
CA HIS A 287 9.59 -4.32 10.21
C HIS A 287 8.78 -5.45 10.89
N THR A 288 8.23 -5.12 12.05
CA THR A 288 7.48 -6.04 12.91
C THR A 288 6.01 -5.66 12.88
N HIS A 289 5.14 -6.61 12.58
CA HIS A 289 3.69 -6.42 12.62
C HIS A 289 3.16 -6.54 14.06
N ALA A 290 1.92 -6.08 14.28
CA ALA A 290 1.25 -6.14 15.58
C ALA A 290 1.03 -7.58 16.12
N ASP A 291 1.12 -8.60 15.26
CA ASP A 291 1.09 -10.01 15.64
C ASP A 291 2.48 -10.58 16.02
N GLY A 292 3.50 -9.74 16.03
CA GLY A 292 4.89 -10.11 16.35
C GLY A 292 5.66 -10.74 15.19
N SER A 293 5.07 -10.85 13.99
CA SER A 293 5.78 -11.34 12.81
C SER A 293 6.75 -10.28 12.27
N ILE A 294 7.96 -10.69 11.87
CA ILE A 294 9.00 -9.82 11.31
C ILE A 294 9.17 -10.12 9.83
N HIS A 295 9.02 -9.09 8.99
CA HIS A 295 9.26 -9.16 7.56
C HIS A 295 10.47 -8.31 7.20
N CYS A 296 11.47 -8.93 6.56
CA CYS A 296 12.67 -8.26 6.06
C CYS A 296 12.66 -8.22 4.54
N GLY A 297 12.59 -7.02 3.97
CA GLY A 297 12.74 -6.78 2.54
C GLY A 297 14.18 -6.44 2.17
N THR A 298 14.62 -6.89 0.99
CA THR A 298 15.80 -6.34 0.31
C THR A 298 15.30 -5.53 -0.88
N HIS A 299 15.54 -4.22 -0.90
CA HIS A 299 15.47 -3.42 -2.12
C HIS A 299 16.58 -3.83 -3.10
#